data_AF-A0A928P0X4-F1
#
_entry.id   AF-A0A928P0X4-F1
#
_cell.length_a   1.000
_cell.length_b   1.000
_cell.length_c   1.000
_cell.angle_alpha   90.00
_cell.angle_beta   90.00
_cell.angle_gamma   90.00
#
_symmetry.space_group_name_H-M   'P 1'
#
loop_
_entity.id
_entity.type
_entity.pdbx_description
1 polymer ?
#
loop_
_entity_poly.entity_id
_entity_poly.type
_entity_poly.pdbx_seq_one_letter_code
_entity_poly.pdbx_strand_id
1 'polypeptide(L)'
;MEKVIATIVIIVLTMGLISYAIIGQMGGFRDTADTVTNESTRLDAMLNDSSIVPISTVRGYMGRSVTNGFDVYVYDGADATVDAEINDSIDECGENAMFNMEKIYDEYGKIETINFYLISQASAA
;
A
#
# COMPACT_ATOMS: atom_id res chain seq x y z
N MET A 1 15.35 20.62 -54.87
CA MET A 1 14.55 19.42 -54.50
C MET A 1 15.14 18.68 -53.31
N GLU A 2 16.44 18.38 -53.30
CA GLU A 2 17.12 17.64 -52.22
C GLU A 2 16.96 18.26 -50.81
N LYS A 3 17.10 19.59 -50.67
CA LYS A 3 16.87 20.30 -49.40
C LYS A 3 15.44 20.18 -48.85
N VAL A 4 14.45 20.08 -49.75
CA VAL A 4 13.03 19.98 -49.36
C VAL A 4 12.75 18.59 -48.80
N ILE A 5 13.31 17.54 -49.43
CA ILE A 5 13.17 16.16 -48.99
C ILE A 5 13.85 15.97 -47.62
N ALA A 6 15.07 16.47 -47.45
CA ALA A 6 15.79 16.42 -46.17
C ALA A 6 15.00 17.10 -45.03
N THR A 7 14.35 18.23 -45.33
CA THR A 7 13.53 18.96 -44.34
C THR A 7 12.30 18.16 -43.92
N ILE A 8 11.61 17.52 -44.88
CA ILE A 8 10.44 16.68 -44.59
C ILE A 8 10.85 15.47 -43.74
N VAL A 9 11.98 14.83 -44.05
CA VAL A 9 12.50 13.68 -43.29
C VAL A 9 12.79 14.06 -41.83
N ILE A 10 13.39 15.23 -41.59
CA ILE A 10 13.66 15.72 -40.23
C ILE A 10 12.36 15.98 -39.44
N ILE A 11 11.33 16.53 -40.09
CA ILE A 11 10.04 16.78 -39.45
C ILE A 11 9.36 15.46 -39.05
N VAL A 12 9.39 14.45 -39.92
CA VAL A 12 8.81 13.13 -39.63
C VAL A 12 9.55 12.44 -38.47
N LEU A 13 10.89 12.50 -38.47
CA LEU A 13 11.72 11.95 -37.39
C LEU A 13 11.46 12.63 -36.05
N THR A 14 11.37 13.95 -36.03
CA THR A 14 11.12 14.72 -34.81
C THR A 14 9.70 14.50 -34.28
N MET A 15 8.68 14.42 -35.15
CA MET A 15 7.32 14.06 -34.72
C MET A 15 7.22 12.62 -34.19
N GLY A 16 7.96 11.68 -34.79
CA GLY A 16 8.05 10.30 -34.29
C GLY A 16 8.68 10.20 -32.89
N LEU A 17 9.77 10.95 -32.66
CA LEU A 17 10.43 11.03 -31.35
C LEU A 17 9.54 11.64 -30.27
N ILE A 18 8.80 12.71 -30.60
CA ILE A 18 7.85 13.34 -29.67
C ILE A 18 6.72 12.37 -29.33
N SER A 19 6.18 11.66 -30.32
CA SER A 19 5.10 10.68 -30.10
C SER A 19 5.53 9.51 -29.20
N TYR A 20 6.75 9.00 -29.39
CA TYR A 20 7.33 7.96 -28.54
C TYR A 20 7.52 8.43 -27.09
N ALA A 21 8.01 9.66 -26.88
CA ALA A 21 8.20 10.23 -25.55
C ALA A 21 6.88 10.44 -24.79
N ILE A 22 5.82 10.90 -25.47
CA ILE A 22 4.51 11.14 -24.85
C ILE A 22 3.84 9.83 -24.43
N ILE A 23 3.90 8.78 -25.26
CA ILE A 23 3.32 7.47 -24.93
C ILE A 23 4.02 6.87 -23.69
N GLY A 24 5.34 6.99 -23.58
CA GLY A 24 6.09 6.56 -22.40
C GLY A 24 5.72 7.33 -21.13
N GLN A 25 5.45 8.64 -21.25
CA GLN A 25 4.98 9.44 -20.11
C GLN A 25 3.54 9.11 -19.71
N MET A 26 2.64 8.86 -20.67
CA MET A 26 1.24 8.48 -20.37
C MET A 26 1.13 7.16 -19.60
N GLY A 27 2.03 6.20 -19.85
CA GLY A 27 2.13 4.98 -19.04
C GLY A 27 2.48 5.30 -17.59
N GLY A 28 3.55 6.06 -17.37
CA GLY A 28 3.94 6.49 -16.01
C GLY A 28 2.89 7.35 -15.31
N PHE A 29 2.13 8.18 -16.04
CA PHE A 29 1.02 8.96 -15.49
C PHE A 29 -0.15 8.08 -15.06
N ARG A 30 -0.48 7.01 -15.79
CA ARG A 30 -1.49 6.03 -15.37
C ARG A 30 -1.07 5.29 -14.11
N ASP A 31 0.16 4.78 -14.08
CA ASP A 31 0.67 4.05 -12.91
C ASP A 31 0.72 4.95 -11.67
N THR A 32 1.08 6.22 -11.85
CA THR A 32 1.06 7.23 -10.79
C THR A 32 -0.37 7.55 -10.34
N ALA A 33 -1.31 7.69 -11.27
CA ALA A 33 -2.71 7.98 -10.96
C ALA A 33 -3.38 6.82 -10.20
N ASP A 34 -3.10 5.58 -10.59
CA ASP A 34 -3.63 4.38 -9.92
C ASP A 34 -3.05 4.27 -8.49
N THR A 35 -1.75 4.54 -8.34
CA THR A 35 -1.09 4.60 -7.01
C THR A 35 -1.70 5.68 -6.12
N VAL A 36 -1.90 6.90 -6.65
CA VAL A 36 -2.51 8.02 -5.91
C VAL A 36 -3.96 7.72 -5.52
N THR A 37 -4.72 7.07 -6.40
CA THR A 37 -6.12 6.71 -6.12
C THR A 37 -6.22 5.66 -5.02
N ASN A 38 -5.37 4.64 -5.05
CA ASN A 38 -5.29 3.63 -3.99
C ASN A 38 -4.88 4.25 -2.64
N GLU A 39 -3.90 5.15 -2.67
CA GLU A 39 -3.44 5.86 -1.47
C GLU A 39 -4.52 6.78 -0.91
N SER A 40 -5.25 7.51 -1.76
CA SER A 40 -6.39 8.35 -1.35
C SER A 40 -7.48 7.51 -0.69
N THR A 41 -7.81 6.36 -1.27
CA THR A 41 -8.82 5.43 -0.72
C THR A 41 -8.39 4.90 0.65
N ARG A 42 -7.09 4.59 0.81
CA ARG A 42 -6.52 4.17 2.10
C ARG A 42 -6.62 5.28 3.15
N LEU A 43 -6.25 6.50 2.79
CA LEU A 43 -6.32 7.65 3.70
C LEU A 43 -7.77 7.95 4.11
N ASP A 44 -8.72 7.89 3.17
CA ASP A 44 -10.13 8.08 3.46
C ASP A 44 -10.67 7.00 4.41
N ALA A 45 -10.24 5.74 4.26
CA ALA A 45 -10.61 4.67 5.19
C ALA A 45 -10.08 4.95 6.61
N MET A 46 -8.81 5.37 6.74
CA MET A 46 -8.20 5.70 8.03
C MET A 46 -8.79 6.97 8.68
N LEU A 47 -9.25 7.94 7.89
CA LEU A 47 -9.92 9.13 8.39
C LEU A 47 -11.32 8.82 8.93
N ASN A 48 -12.02 7.87 8.31
CA ASN A 48 -13.34 7.44 8.75
C ASN A 48 -13.30 6.48 9.94
N ASP A 49 -12.24 5.67 10.05
CA ASP A 49 -12.04 4.75 11.16
C ASP A 49 -10.60 4.75 11.68
N SER A 50 -10.43 5.26 12.91
CA SER A 50 -9.13 5.37 13.58
C SER A 50 -8.54 4.03 14.02
N SER A 51 -9.31 2.93 13.99
CA SER A 51 -8.77 1.60 14.27
C SER A 51 -8.09 0.98 13.06
N ILE A 52 -8.27 1.53 11.86
CA ILE A 52 -7.62 1.04 10.64
C ILE A 52 -6.18 1.57 10.56
N VAL A 53 -5.23 0.65 10.43
CA VAL A 53 -3.81 0.96 10.36
C VAL A 53 -3.11 0.26 9.18
N PRO A 54 -2.06 0.89 8.61
CA PRO A 54 -1.26 0.26 7.57
C PRO A 54 -0.29 -0.78 8.13
N ILE A 55 0.21 -1.67 7.26
CA ILE A 55 1.22 -2.69 7.58
C ILE A 55 2.47 -2.14 8.28
N SER A 56 2.90 -0.92 7.97
CA SER A 56 4.04 -0.26 8.61
C SER A 56 3.83 -0.04 10.11
N THR A 57 2.58 0.21 10.51
CA THR A 57 2.20 0.36 11.92
C THR A 57 2.23 -0.99 12.64
N VAL A 58 1.69 -2.04 12.00
CA VAL A 58 1.74 -3.42 12.51
C VAL A 58 3.19 -3.85 12.79
N ARG A 59 4.07 -3.71 11.79
CA ARG A 59 5.51 -4.00 11.94
C ARG A 59 6.17 -3.17 13.04
N GLY A 60 5.77 -1.90 13.18
CA GLY A 60 6.23 -1.03 14.25
C GLY A 60 5.86 -1.54 15.65
N TYR A 61 4.65 -2.09 15.83
CA TYR A 61 4.24 -2.71 17.09
C TYR A 61 4.94 -4.06 17.31
N MET A 62 5.06 -4.92 16.28
CA MET A 62 5.78 -6.19 16.38
C MET A 62 7.25 -5.99 16.77
N GLY A 63 7.93 -4.98 16.22
CA GLY A 63 9.32 -4.67 16.60
C GLY A 63 9.48 -4.08 18.01
N ARG A 64 8.39 -3.61 18.63
CA ARG A 64 8.38 -2.97 19.95
C ARG A 64 7.74 -3.83 21.04
N SER A 65 7.09 -4.94 20.69
CA SER A 65 6.38 -5.86 21.60
C SER A 65 7.27 -6.28 22.78
N VAL A 66 8.46 -6.79 22.48
CA VAL A 66 9.45 -7.25 23.48
C VAL A 66 9.94 -6.11 24.36
N THR A 67 10.12 -4.91 23.79
CA THR A 67 10.67 -3.75 24.54
C THR A 67 9.64 -3.18 25.52
N ASN A 68 8.36 -3.20 25.15
CA ASN A 68 7.28 -2.58 25.89
C ASN A 68 6.44 -3.58 26.71
N GLY A 69 6.68 -4.88 26.55
CA GLY A 69 6.04 -5.94 27.33
C GLY A 69 4.57 -6.17 26.97
N PHE A 70 4.22 -6.07 25.68
CA PHE A 70 2.91 -6.44 25.16
C PHE A 70 3.06 -7.47 24.04
N ASP A 71 2.04 -8.31 23.86
CA ASP A 71 2.00 -9.30 22.78
C ASP A 71 1.30 -8.74 21.54
N VAL A 72 1.71 -9.21 20.35
CA VAL A 72 1.15 -8.78 19.06
C VAL A 72 0.74 -9.99 18.26
N TYR A 73 -0.52 -10.02 17.81
CA TYR A 73 -1.06 -11.07 16.95
C TYR A 73 -1.63 -10.47 15.68
N VAL A 74 -1.36 -11.11 14.55
CA VAL A 74 -1.88 -10.72 13.24
C VAL A 74 -2.66 -11.89 12.64
N TYR A 75 -3.89 -11.61 12.22
CA TYR A 75 -4.84 -12.59 11.71
C TYR A 75 -5.20 -12.30 10.25
N ASP A 76 -5.24 -13.35 9.43
CA ASP A 76 -5.75 -13.31 8.06
C ASP A 76 -7.28 -13.43 8.05
N GLY A 77 -7.93 -12.30 8.33
CA GLY A 77 -9.39 -12.21 8.35
C GLY A 77 -9.84 -10.90 8.95
N ALA A 78 -11.00 -10.41 8.49
CA ALA A 78 -11.60 -9.18 9.00
C ALA A 78 -12.30 -9.36 10.36
N ASP A 79 -12.39 -10.60 10.85
CA ASP A 79 -13.10 -10.96 12.08
C ASP A 79 -12.27 -11.99 12.87
N ALA A 80 -12.32 -11.90 14.20
CA ALA A 80 -11.61 -12.76 15.16
C ALA A 80 -12.09 -14.24 15.16
N THR A 81 -12.91 -14.63 14.19
CA THR A 81 -13.41 -15.99 14.01
C THR A 81 -12.70 -16.76 12.90
N VAL A 82 -11.84 -16.10 12.12
CA VAL A 82 -11.08 -16.70 11.01
C VAL A 82 -9.59 -16.68 11.39
N ASP A 83 -9.20 -17.69 12.17
CA ASP A 83 -7.91 -17.75 12.87
C ASP A 83 -6.85 -18.49 12.06
N ALA A 84 -6.37 -17.88 10.97
CA ALA A 84 -5.00 -18.15 10.55
C ALA A 84 -4.13 -17.00 11.09
N GLU A 85 -3.44 -17.24 12.19
CA GLU A 85 -2.40 -16.34 12.66
C GLU A 85 -1.28 -16.33 11.60
N ILE A 86 -0.97 -15.15 11.08
CA ILE A 86 0.02 -14.95 10.00
C ILE A 86 1.22 -14.13 10.49
N ASN A 87 1.51 -14.17 11.79
CA ASN A 87 2.63 -13.45 12.39
C ASN A 87 3.96 -13.69 11.65
N ASP A 88 4.23 -14.94 11.26
CA ASP A 88 5.45 -15.32 10.53
C ASP A 88 5.41 -15.00 9.02
N SER A 89 4.22 -14.74 8.47
CA SER A 89 4.00 -14.46 7.04
C SER A 89 3.58 -13.01 6.77
N ILE A 90 3.70 -12.11 7.76
CA ILE A 90 3.35 -10.68 7.61
C ILE A 90 4.17 -9.98 6.52
N ASP A 91 5.33 -10.51 6.17
CA ASP A 91 6.17 -10.00 5.08
C ASP A 91 5.63 -10.35 3.69
N GLU A 92 4.72 -11.31 3.58
CA GLU A 92 4.03 -11.69 2.34
C GLU A 92 2.82 -10.78 2.05
N CYS A 93 2.35 -10.01 3.04
CA CYS A 93 1.28 -9.04 2.85
C CYS A 93 1.76 -7.87 1.97
N GLY A 94 0.92 -7.45 1.02
CA GLY A 94 1.21 -6.31 0.15
C GLY A 94 1.37 -4.99 0.93
N GLU A 95 2.15 -4.04 0.38
CA GLU A 95 2.44 -2.75 1.03
C GLU A 95 1.19 -1.90 1.32
N ASN A 96 0.11 -2.16 0.58
CA ASN A 96 -1.18 -1.50 0.71
C ASN A 96 -2.17 -2.27 1.61
N ALA A 97 -1.70 -3.28 2.35
CA ALA A 97 -2.53 -4.00 3.30
C ALA A 97 -2.98 -3.08 4.45
N MET A 98 -4.27 -3.16 4.76
CA MET A 98 -4.92 -2.45 5.86
C MET A 98 -5.41 -3.46 6.90
N PHE A 99 -5.18 -3.12 8.17
CA PHE A 99 -5.51 -3.96 9.31
C PHE A 99 -6.41 -3.20 10.28
N ASN A 100 -7.38 -3.88 10.87
CA ASN A 100 -8.08 -3.38 12.04
C ASN A 100 -7.21 -3.62 13.28
N MET A 101 -7.00 -2.60 14.09
CA MET A 101 -6.22 -2.70 15.33
C MET A 101 -7.15 -2.73 16.53
N GLU A 102 -7.05 -3.79 17.32
CA GLU A 102 -7.68 -3.92 18.62
C GLU A 102 -6.62 -3.97 19.71
N LYS A 103 -6.83 -3.19 20.78
CA LYS A 103 -5.93 -3.13 21.93
C LYS A 103 -6.65 -3.66 23.17
N ILE A 104 -6.07 -4.68 23.78
CA ILE A 104 -6.52 -5.27 25.03
C ILE A 104 -5.64 -4.71 26.14
N TYR A 105 -6.28 -4.20 27.19
CA TYR A 105 -5.61 -3.59 28.33
C TYR A 105 -5.76 -4.47 29.56
N ASP A 106 -4.71 -4.51 30.38
CA ASP A 106 -4.71 -5.19 31.66
C ASP A 106 -5.52 -4.42 32.72
N GLU A 107 -5.64 -5.01 33.92
CA GLU A 107 -6.31 -4.41 35.08
C GLU A 107 -5.67 -3.08 35.54
N TYR A 108 -4.46 -2.76 35.08
CA TYR A 108 -3.71 -1.55 35.38
C TYR A 108 -3.77 -0.50 34.25
N GLY A 109 -4.54 -0.76 33.20
CA GLY A 109 -4.68 0.12 32.04
C GLY A 109 -3.46 0.17 31.12
N LYS A 110 -2.53 -0.79 31.24
CA LYS A 110 -1.43 -0.98 30.30
C LYS A 110 -1.87 -1.89 29.16
N ILE A 111 -1.27 -1.70 28.00
CA ILE A 111 -1.52 -2.58 26.85
C ILE A 111 -0.92 -3.95 27.15
N GLU A 112 -1.75 -4.97 27.14
CA GLU A 112 -1.36 -6.38 27.33
C GLU A 112 -1.20 -7.06 25.96
N THR A 113 -2.19 -6.87 25.08
CA THR A 113 -2.21 -7.51 23.76
C THR A 113 -2.71 -6.55 22.68
N ILE A 114 -2.13 -6.64 21.49
CA ILE A 114 -2.58 -5.92 20.30
C ILE A 114 -2.89 -6.92 19.20
N ASN A 115 -4.15 -6.97 18.77
CA ASN A 115 -4.60 -7.81 17.68
C ASN A 115 -4.75 -6.98 16.41
N PHE A 116 -4.28 -7.51 15.29
CA PHE A 116 -4.42 -6.93 13.97
C PHE A 116 -5.19 -7.89 13.07
N TYR A 117 -6.29 -7.42 12.49
CA TYR A 117 -7.16 -8.21 11.62
C TYR A 117 -7.07 -7.68 10.19
N LEU A 118 -6.65 -8.51 9.23
CA LEU A 118 -6.54 -8.08 7.83
C LEU A 118 -7.94 -7.74 7.27
N ILE A 119 -8.18 -6.45 6.99
CA ILE A 119 -9.45 -5.98 6.42
C ILE A 119 -9.39 -6.06 4.89
N SER A 120 -8.29 -5.59 4.32
CA SER A 120 -8.12 -5.58 2.88
C SER A 120 -6.64 -5.60 2.53
N GLN A 121 -6.31 -6.39 1.53
CA GLN A 121 -5.07 -6.27 0.80
C GLN A 121 -5.42 -5.74 -0.58
N ALA A 122 -4.83 -4.61 -0.99
CA ALA A 122 -4.91 -4.23 -2.39
C ALA A 122 -4.17 -5.32 -3.17
N SER A 123 -4.94 -6.21 -3.80
CA SER A 123 -4.43 -7.19 -4.75
C SER A 123 -3.69 -6.41 -5.83
N ALA A 124 -2.37 -6.58 -5.91
CA ALA A 124 -1.65 -6.21 -7.12
C ALA A 124 -2.21 -7.09 -8.25
N ALA A 125 -3.00 -6.48 -9.14
CA ALA A 125 -3.43 -7.09 -10.38
C ALA A 125 -2.26 -7.18 -11.36
#